data_AF-A0A8B7S0W2-F1
#
_entry.id   AF-A0A8B7S0W2-F1
#
_cell.length_a   1.000
_cell.length_b   1.000
_cell.length_c   1.000
_cell.angle_alpha   90.00
_cell.angle_beta   90.00
_cell.angle_gamma   90.00
#
_symmetry.space_group_name_H-M   'P 1'
#
loop_
_entity.id
_entity.type
_entity.pdbx_description
1 polymer ?
#
loop_
_entity_poly.entity_id
_entity_poly.type
_entity_poly.pdbx_seq_one_letter_code
_entity_poly.pdbx_strand_id
1 'polypeptide(L)'
;MGRSQVERLFPSVMPGSMGHRTLASVPALWASIPCPLSELRLDLVLPSGQSFRWREQSPAHWSGVLADQVWTLTQTEEQLYCTVYRGEKGWVGRPTPEELKVVHQYFQLDVSLAQLYHHWSSVDPHFQEVAQKFQGVRLLQQDPIECLFSFICSSNNNIARITGMVERLCQAFGPRLIQLDDITYHGFPSLEVLAGGRLHLLDGSGQAPGRARGRPRLADRPT
;
A
#
# COMPACT_ATOMS: atom_id res chain seq x y z
N MET A 1 -54.36 -2.36 -16.82
CA MET A 1 -53.64 -3.32 -15.96
C MET A 1 -52.18 -3.37 -16.40
N GLY A 2 -51.26 -3.03 -15.49
CA GLY A 2 -49.88 -3.54 -15.49
C GLY A 2 -48.86 -2.91 -16.44
N ARG A 3 -48.23 -1.81 -16.02
CA ARG A 3 -46.76 -1.64 -16.15
C ARG A 3 -46.24 -1.01 -14.86
N SER A 4 -45.62 -1.84 -14.04
CA SER A 4 -45.00 -1.49 -12.76
C SER A 4 -43.77 -0.62 -12.99
N GLN A 5 -43.87 0.64 -12.59
CA GLN A 5 -42.70 1.45 -12.23
C GLN A 5 -42.01 0.79 -11.04
N VAL A 6 -40.81 0.26 -11.27
CA VAL A 6 -39.84 0.03 -10.21
C VAL A 6 -38.64 0.90 -10.54
N GLU A 7 -38.82 2.21 -10.36
CA GLU A 7 -37.68 3.10 -10.16
C GLU A 7 -37.07 2.73 -8.80
N ARG A 8 -36.02 1.90 -8.85
CA ARG A 8 -35.18 1.67 -7.68
C ARG A 8 -34.55 3.00 -7.32
N LEU A 9 -34.95 3.53 -6.17
CA LEU A 9 -34.26 4.57 -5.42
C LEU A 9 -32.83 4.10 -5.12
N PHE A 10 -31.92 4.31 -6.07
CA PHE A 10 -30.51 4.45 -5.75
C PHE A 10 -30.31 5.92 -5.36
N PRO A 11 -29.78 6.22 -4.17
CA PRO A 11 -29.41 7.59 -3.85
C PRO A 11 -28.37 8.04 -4.89
N SER A 12 -28.68 9.14 -5.56
CA SER A 12 -27.74 9.87 -6.42
C SER A 12 -26.54 10.27 -5.57
N VAL A 13 -25.43 9.54 -5.71
CA VAL A 13 -24.15 9.93 -5.12
C VAL A 13 -23.62 11.07 -5.99
N MET A 14 -23.78 12.29 -5.48
CA MET A 14 -23.10 13.47 -6.01
C MET A 14 -21.58 13.20 -6.11
N PRO A 15 -20.86 13.76 -7.09
CA PRO A 15 -19.41 13.61 -7.20
C PRO A 15 -18.71 14.46 -6.12
N GLY A 16 -18.81 14.03 -4.86
CA GLY A 16 -18.17 14.65 -3.71
C GLY A 16 -17.34 13.59 -2.98
N SER A 17 -16.05 13.87 -2.82
CA SER A 17 -15.00 13.06 -2.17
C SER A 17 -15.42 11.68 -1.62
N MET A 18 -14.92 10.62 -2.25
CA MET A 18 -15.03 9.27 -1.71
C MET A 18 -14.17 9.21 -0.43
N GLY A 19 -14.74 9.03 0.76
CA GLY A 19 -13.95 8.97 1.99
C GLY A 19 -13.31 7.60 2.23
N HIS A 20 -12.36 7.52 3.16
CA HIS A 20 -11.87 6.23 3.63
C HIS A 20 -13.01 5.43 4.29
N ARG A 21 -13.13 4.16 3.90
CA ARG A 21 -14.15 3.23 4.39
C ARG A 21 -13.69 2.59 5.69
N THR A 22 -14.64 2.40 6.59
CA THR A 22 -14.48 1.49 7.73
C THR A 22 -15.44 0.32 7.59
N LEU A 23 -15.13 -0.79 8.26
CA LEU A 23 -16.00 -1.97 8.23
C LEU A 23 -17.40 -1.65 8.80
N ALA A 24 -17.45 -0.77 9.80
CA ALA A 24 -18.71 -0.31 10.41
C ALA A 24 -19.52 0.63 9.50
N SER A 25 -18.87 1.48 8.69
CA SER A 25 -19.60 2.48 7.90
C SER A 25 -20.24 1.91 6.64
N VAL A 26 -19.58 0.98 5.95
CA VAL A 26 -20.06 0.43 4.66
C VAL A 26 -19.83 -1.09 4.54
N PRO A 27 -20.38 -1.92 5.45
CA PRO A 27 -20.08 -3.36 5.53
C PRO A 27 -20.35 -4.13 4.22
N ALA A 28 -21.31 -3.69 3.41
CA ALA A 28 -21.65 -4.32 2.13
C ALA A 28 -20.53 -4.25 1.07
N LEU A 29 -19.52 -3.40 1.25
CA LEU A 29 -18.38 -3.23 0.34
C LEU A 29 -17.12 -4.01 0.75
N TRP A 30 -17.23 -4.82 1.79
CA TRP A 30 -16.13 -5.63 2.31
C TRP A 30 -16.28 -7.09 1.93
N ALA A 31 -15.16 -7.77 1.74
CA ALA A 31 -15.08 -9.22 1.69
C ALA A 31 -14.01 -9.67 2.69
N SER A 32 -14.06 -10.93 3.13
CA SER A 32 -13.13 -11.46 4.12
C SER A 32 -12.32 -12.64 3.58
N ILE A 33 -11.14 -12.82 4.17
CA ILE A 33 -10.27 -13.97 4.01
C ILE A 33 -10.11 -14.58 5.42
N PRO A 34 -10.35 -15.89 5.61
CA PRO A 34 -10.03 -16.56 6.88
C PRO A 34 -8.55 -16.40 7.19
N CYS A 35 -8.23 -15.70 8.27
CA CYS A 35 -6.86 -15.36 8.63
C CYS A 35 -6.81 -15.04 10.12
N PRO A 36 -6.38 -15.99 10.98
CA PRO A 36 -6.27 -15.76 12.40
C PRO A 36 -5.12 -14.81 12.72
N LEU A 37 -5.19 -14.13 13.88
CA LEU A 37 -4.13 -13.21 14.33
C LEU A 37 -2.77 -13.90 14.54
N SER A 38 -2.75 -15.23 14.75
CA SER A 38 -1.53 -16.03 14.80
C SER A 38 -0.83 -16.10 13.45
N GLU A 39 -1.58 -15.97 12.35
CA GLU A 39 -1.06 -15.98 10.98
C GLU A 39 -0.76 -14.58 10.47
N LEU A 40 -1.51 -13.54 10.84
CA LEU A 40 -1.24 -12.17 10.39
C LEU A 40 -1.64 -11.13 11.44
N ARG A 41 -0.74 -10.18 11.69
CA ARG A 41 -1.00 -8.96 12.45
C ARG A 41 -0.70 -7.72 11.60
N LEU A 42 -1.73 -7.08 11.04
CA LEU A 42 -1.56 -5.89 10.19
C LEU A 42 -0.72 -4.79 10.87
N ASP A 43 -0.96 -4.55 12.15
CA ASP A 43 -0.27 -3.56 12.99
C ASP A 43 1.22 -3.84 13.20
N LEU A 44 1.62 -5.11 13.18
CA LEU A 44 3.02 -5.52 13.32
C LEU A 44 3.72 -5.67 11.97
N VAL A 45 2.98 -5.83 10.87
CA VAL A 45 3.54 -6.10 9.54
C VAL A 45 3.62 -4.83 8.70
N LEU A 46 2.51 -4.10 8.52
CA LEU A 46 2.42 -3.00 7.57
C LEU A 46 3.33 -1.80 7.89
N PRO A 47 3.52 -1.38 9.16
CA PRO A 47 4.44 -0.29 9.50
C PRO A 47 5.88 -0.75 9.81
N SER A 48 6.20 -2.05 9.66
CA SER A 48 7.49 -2.62 10.10
C SER A 48 8.71 -2.26 9.24
N GLY A 49 8.52 -1.44 8.20
CA GLY A 49 9.58 -1.10 7.24
C GLY A 49 9.78 -2.13 6.14
N GLN A 50 8.91 -3.15 6.05
CA GLN A 50 8.84 -4.02 4.88
C GLN A 50 8.28 -3.25 3.69
N SER A 51 7.07 -2.71 3.82
CA SER A 51 6.43 -1.83 2.83
C SER A 51 6.32 -0.42 3.40
N PHE A 52 6.32 0.56 2.51
CA PHE A 52 6.21 1.99 2.83
C PHE A 52 4.93 2.59 2.23
N ARG A 53 3.94 1.76 1.90
CA ARG A 53 2.73 2.17 1.17
C ARG A 53 1.45 2.14 1.98
N TRP A 54 1.54 1.78 3.26
CA TRP A 54 0.39 1.58 4.14
C TRP A 54 0.36 2.61 5.27
N ARG A 55 -0.84 3.13 5.55
CA ARG A 55 -1.12 4.09 6.62
C ARG A 55 -2.38 3.68 7.35
N GLU A 56 -2.36 3.78 8.67
CA GLU A 56 -3.57 3.64 9.49
C GLU A 56 -4.38 4.95 9.42
N GLN A 57 -5.37 5.01 8.54
CA GLN A 57 -6.18 6.22 8.30
C GLN A 57 -7.37 6.33 9.26
N SER A 58 -7.75 5.21 9.86
CA SER A 58 -8.73 5.11 10.95
C SER A 58 -8.27 3.99 11.88
N PRO A 59 -8.66 3.98 13.16
CA PRO A 59 -8.21 2.96 14.11
C PRO A 59 -8.42 1.54 13.58
N ALA A 60 -7.35 0.75 13.55
CA ALA A 60 -7.23 -0.60 12.99
C ALA A 60 -7.54 -0.74 11.47
N HIS A 61 -7.61 0.37 10.73
CA HIS A 61 -7.90 0.38 9.30
C HIS A 61 -6.71 0.93 8.51
N TRP A 62 -6.07 0.02 7.78
CA TRP A 62 -4.86 0.29 7.02
C TRP A 62 -5.20 0.51 5.57
N SER A 63 -4.91 1.70 5.05
CA SER A 63 -5.07 2.04 3.65
C SER A 63 -3.73 2.16 2.94
N GLY A 64 -3.68 1.65 1.71
CA GLY A 64 -2.47 1.62 0.91
C GLY A 64 -2.73 1.23 -0.53
N VAL A 65 -1.65 1.22 -1.32
CA VAL A 65 -1.69 0.79 -2.72
C VAL A 65 -1.15 -0.63 -2.81
N LEU A 66 -1.90 -1.50 -3.47
CA LEU A 66 -1.53 -2.87 -3.79
C LEU A 66 -2.04 -3.20 -5.19
N ALA A 67 -1.15 -3.68 -6.06
CA ALA A 67 -1.44 -3.99 -7.47
C ALA A 67 -2.17 -2.85 -8.21
N ASP A 68 -1.62 -1.63 -8.10
CA ASP A 68 -2.15 -0.40 -8.71
C ASP A 68 -3.60 -0.03 -8.33
N GLN A 69 -4.11 -0.62 -7.25
CA GLN A 69 -5.40 -0.29 -6.66
C GLN A 69 -5.22 0.20 -5.23
N VAL A 70 -6.13 1.06 -4.77
CA VAL A 70 -6.18 1.44 -3.36
C VAL A 70 -7.02 0.41 -2.61
N TRP A 71 -6.54 0.02 -1.45
CA TRP A 71 -7.18 -0.92 -0.55
C TRP A 71 -7.32 -0.30 0.83
N THR A 72 -8.37 -0.71 1.56
CA THR A 72 -8.40 -0.62 3.03
C THR A 72 -8.51 -2.03 3.59
N LEU A 73 -7.65 -2.34 4.55
CA LEU A 73 -7.59 -3.62 5.25
C LEU A 73 -7.85 -3.41 6.74
N THR A 74 -8.60 -4.31 7.33
CA THR A 74 -8.78 -4.41 8.79
C THR A 74 -8.96 -5.87 9.17
N GLN A 75 -8.84 -6.23 10.44
CA GLN A 75 -8.88 -7.62 10.88
C GLN A 75 -9.69 -7.79 12.17
N THR A 76 -10.31 -8.95 12.31
CA THR A 76 -10.81 -9.48 13.59
C THR A 76 -9.88 -10.60 14.06
N GLU A 77 -10.28 -11.36 15.08
CA GLU A 77 -9.47 -12.49 15.60
C GLU A 77 -9.22 -13.58 14.55
N GLU A 78 -10.14 -13.78 13.61
CA GLU A 78 -10.17 -14.92 12.68
C GLU A 78 -10.28 -14.53 11.20
N GLN A 79 -10.47 -13.25 10.89
CA GLN A 79 -10.77 -12.78 9.54
C GLN A 79 -9.98 -11.53 9.19
N LEU A 80 -9.38 -11.53 8.00
CA LEU A 80 -8.87 -10.34 7.33
C LEU A 80 -9.96 -9.78 6.43
N TYR A 81 -10.44 -8.58 6.72
CA TYR A 81 -11.42 -7.85 5.91
C TYR A 81 -10.72 -6.92 4.92
N CYS A 82 -11.17 -6.97 3.67
CA CYS A 82 -10.62 -6.20 2.56
C CYS A 82 -11.72 -5.40 1.85
N THR A 83 -11.43 -4.16 1.49
CA THR A 83 -12.22 -3.37 0.53
C THR A 83 -11.28 -2.68 -0.46
N VAL A 84 -11.72 -2.54 -1.70
CA VAL A 84 -10.94 -1.98 -2.81
C VAL A 84 -11.65 -0.77 -3.42
N TYR A 85 -10.88 0.21 -3.89
CA TYR A 85 -11.38 1.39 -4.58
C TYR A 85 -10.94 1.33 -6.04
N ARG A 86 -11.91 1.28 -6.97
CA ARG A 86 -11.66 1.06 -8.41
C ARG A 86 -11.63 2.35 -9.25
N GLY A 87 -11.34 3.50 -8.63
CA GLY A 87 -11.37 4.81 -9.28
C GLY A 87 -12.77 5.27 -9.69
N GLU A 88 -12.87 6.46 -10.29
CA GLU A 88 -14.17 7.10 -10.62
C GLU A 88 -14.98 6.35 -11.69
N LYS A 89 -14.32 5.62 -12.58
CA LYS A 89 -14.96 4.83 -13.66
C LYS A 89 -15.20 3.37 -13.27
N GLY A 90 -14.70 2.95 -12.11
CA GLY A 90 -14.86 1.59 -11.62
C GLY A 90 -16.20 1.40 -10.96
N TRP A 91 -16.74 0.19 -11.06
CA TRP A 91 -17.93 -0.18 -10.30
C TRP A 91 -17.62 -0.23 -8.79
N VAL A 92 -18.60 0.20 -8.00
CA VAL A 92 -18.56 0.10 -6.54
C VAL A 92 -19.17 -1.23 -6.12
N GLY A 93 -18.38 -2.06 -5.43
CA GLY A 93 -18.80 -3.37 -4.98
C GLY A 93 -17.69 -4.05 -4.19
N ARG A 94 -18.03 -5.15 -3.50
CA ARG A 94 -17.08 -5.97 -2.76
C ARG A 94 -15.92 -6.44 -3.65
N PRO A 95 -14.72 -6.72 -3.09
CA PRO A 95 -13.64 -7.36 -3.82
C PRO A 95 -14.10 -8.66 -4.52
N THR A 96 -13.63 -8.90 -5.75
CA THR A 96 -13.85 -10.18 -6.44
C THR A 96 -12.90 -11.25 -5.89
N PRO A 97 -13.17 -12.54 -6.15
CA PRO A 97 -12.24 -13.61 -5.77
C PRO A 97 -10.82 -13.42 -6.32
N GLU A 98 -10.68 -12.90 -7.55
CA GLU A 98 -9.40 -12.64 -8.19
C GLU A 98 -8.65 -11.50 -7.49
N GLU A 99 -9.35 -10.44 -7.08
CA GLU A 99 -8.74 -9.35 -6.32
C GLU A 99 -8.35 -9.80 -4.91
N LEU A 100 -9.15 -10.64 -4.25
CA LEU A 100 -8.76 -11.23 -2.96
C LEU A 100 -7.54 -12.14 -3.09
N LYS A 101 -7.35 -12.82 -4.22
CA LYS A 101 -6.15 -13.61 -4.49
C LYS A 101 -4.89 -12.76 -4.51
N VAL A 102 -4.96 -11.51 -4.97
CA VAL A 102 -3.83 -10.57 -4.91
C VAL A 102 -3.46 -10.29 -3.46
N VAL A 103 -4.42 -10.02 -2.58
CA VAL A 103 -4.19 -9.82 -1.14
C VAL A 103 -3.59 -11.08 -0.52
N HIS A 104 -4.14 -12.25 -0.86
CA HIS A 104 -3.67 -13.55 -0.38
C HIS A 104 -2.19 -13.79 -0.74
N GLN A 105 -1.80 -13.50 -1.98
CA GLN A 105 -0.43 -13.64 -2.45
C GLN A 105 0.50 -12.61 -1.80
N TYR A 106 0.07 -11.36 -1.69
CA TYR A 106 0.86 -10.29 -1.07
C TYR A 106 1.25 -10.61 0.38
N PHE A 107 0.35 -11.20 1.17
CA PHE A 107 0.65 -11.67 2.52
C PHE A 107 1.19 -13.11 2.58
N GLN A 108 1.35 -13.79 1.45
CA GLN A 108 1.84 -15.17 1.33
C GLN A 108 1.04 -16.17 2.20
N LEU A 109 -0.29 -16.04 2.23
CA LEU A 109 -1.15 -16.78 3.18
C LEU A 109 -1.19 -18.31 2.96
N ASP A 110 -0.62 -18.82 1.86
CA ASP A 110 -0.43 -20.27 1.64
C ASP A 110 0.65 -20.89 2.55
N VAL A 111 1.60 -20.09 3.03
CA VAL A 111 2.63 -20.54 3.98
C VAL A 111 1.98 -20.62 5.36
N SER A 112 2.20 -21.66 6.17
CA SER A 112 1.73 -21.62 7.58
C SER A 112 2.76 -20.93 8.47
N LEU A 113 2.43 -19.74 8.97
CA LEU A 113 3.30 -19.00 9.89
C LEU A 113 3.43 -19.73 11.22
N ALA A 114 2.36 -20.36 11.69
CA ALA A 114 2.38 -21.17 12.91
C ALA A 114 3.42 -22.31 12.84
N GLN A 115 3.54 -22.99 11.69
CA GLN A 115 4.55 -24.04 11.50
C GLN A 115 5.97 -23.46 11.53
N LEU A 116 6.19 -22.31 10.90
CA LEU A 116 7.49 -21.62 10.92
C LEU A 116 7.86 -21.18 12.35
N TYR A 117 6.93 -20.56 13.07
CA TYR A 117 7.13 -20.12 14.45
C TYR A 117 7.45 -21.30 15.37
N HIS A 118 6.75 -22.42 15.21
CA HIS A 118 7.02 -23.64 15.96
C HIS A 118 8.44 -24.17 15.67
N HIS A 119 8.84 -24.20 14.40
CA HIS A 119 10.18 -24.63 14.03
C HIS A 119 11.27 -23.71 14.58
N TRP A 120 11.14 -22.39 14.40
CA TRP A 120 12.13 -21.43 14.90
C TRP A 120 12.22 -21.43 16.42
N SER A 121 11.08 -21.57 17.10
CA SER A 121 11.05 -21.67 18.58
C SER A 121 11.70 -22.95 19.11
N SER A 122 11.74 -24.04 18.34
CA SER A 122 12.34 -25.30 18.79
C SER A 122 13.87 -25.30 18.67
N VAL A 123 14.43 -24.42 17.84
CA VAL A 123 15.88 -24.31 17.61
C VAL A 123 16.51 -23.05 18.22
N ASP A 124 15.69 -22.06 18.59
CA ASP A 124 16.14 -20.81 19.20
C ASP A 124 15.24 -20.40 20.40
N PRO A 125 15.71 -20.58 21.65
CA PRO A 125 14.99 -20.16 22.85
C PRO A 125 14.72 -18.65 22.92
N HIS A 126 15.61 -17.82 22.35
CA HIS A 126 15.40 -16.38 22.32
C HIS A 126 14.23 -16.04 21.39
N PHE A 127 14.18 -16.66 20.21
CA PHE A 127 13.03 -16.54 19.32
C PHE A 127 11.74 -16.97 20.00
N GLN A 128 11.74 -18.09 20.73
CA GLN A 128 10.57 -18.59 21.45
C GLN A 128 9.99 -17.55 22.43
N GLU A 129 10.84 -16.83 23.17
CA GLU A 129 10.40 -15.77 24.09
C GLU A 129 9.80 -14.58 23.33
N VAL A 130 10.46 -14.13 22.26
CA VAL A 130 10.03 -12.99 21.44
C VAL A 130 8.70 -13.30 20.72
N ALA A 131 8.55 -14.53 20.19
CA ALA A 131 7.38 -14.98 19.46
C ALA A 131 6.09 -14.96 20.28
N GLN A 132 6.17 -15.06 21.62
CA GLN A 132 5.01 -14.91 22.49
C GLN A 132 4.42 -13.50 22.47
N LYS A 133 5.26 -12.48 22.25
CA LYS A 133 4.87 -11.06 22.22
C LYS A 133 4.55 -10.57 20.80
N PHE A 134 5.19 -11.14 19.79
CA PHE A 134 5.09 -10.73 18.39
C PHE A 134 4.62 -11.86 17.50
N GLN A 135 3.34 -12.24 17.62
CA GLN A 135 2.71 -13.23 16.72
C GLN A 135 2.25 -12.57 15.41
N GLY A 136 2.02 -13.37 14.37
CA GLY A 136 1.45 -12.88 13.11
C GLY A 136 2.37 -11.96 12.30
N VAL A 137 3.66 -11.88 12.62
CA VAL A 137 4.63 -11.10 11.83
C VAL A 137 5.03 -11.90 10.59
N ARG A 138 4.52 -11.49 9.43
CA ARG A 138 4.75 -12.10 8.12
C ARG A 138 5.67 -11.28 7.23
N LEU A 139 6.30 -11.97 6.28
CA LEU A 139 7.02 -11.35 5.18
C LEU A 139 6.06 -11.05 4.01
N LEU A 140 6.10 -9.83 3.49
CA LEU A 140 5.28 -9.40 2.34
C LEU A 140 5.93 -9.79 1.00
N GLN A 141 5.12 -10.25 0.04
CA GLN A 141 5.53 -10.48 -1.35
C GLN A 141 5.26 -9.23 -2.19
N GLN A 142 6.23 -8.32 -2.21
CA GLN A 142 6.12 -7.02 -2.89
C GLN A 142 6.46 -7.10 -4.39
N ASP A 143 5.98 -6.11 -5.14
CA ASP A 143 6.44 -5.88 -6.51
C ASP A 143 7.96 -5.62 -6.53
N PRO A 144 8.74 -6.27 -7.42
CA PRO A 144 10.19 -6.10 -7.45
C PRO A 144 10.67 -4.67 -7.71
N ILE A 145 9.94 -3.88 -8.52
CA ILE A 145 10.31 -2.50 -8.85
C ILE A 145 10.03 -1.60 -7.65
N GLU A 146 8.82 -1.68 -7.08
CA GLU A 146 8.47 -0.95 -5.85
C GLU A 146 9.46 -1.26 -4.73
N CYS A 147 9.75 -2.55 -4.50
CA CYS A 147 10.69 -3.00 -3.47
C CYS A 147 12.09 -2.42 -3.70
N LEU A 148 12.66 -2.64 -4.89
CA LEU A 148 14.02 -2.18 -5.21
C LEU A 148 14.19 -0.67 -5.02
N PHE A 149 13.31 0.14 -5.59
CA PHE A 149 13.43 1.59 -5.52
C PHE A 149 13.08 2.15 -4.13
N SER A 150 12.20 1.49 -3.37
CA SER A 150 11.95 1.85 -1.98
C SER A 150 13.18 1.62 -1.10
N PHE A 151 13.89 0.51 -1.30
CA PHE A 151 15.11 0.21 -0.54
C PHE A 151 16.35 0.98 -1.04
N ILE A 152 16.42 1.38 -2.31
CA ILE A 152 17.45 2.36 -2.75
C ILE A 152 17.29 3.67 -1.97
N CYS A 153 16.04 4.09 -1.70
CA CYS A 153 15.74 5.26 -0.87
C CYS A 153 16.03 5.07 0.64
N SER A 154 16.34 3.84 1.09
CA SER A 154 16.49 3.51 2.52
C SER A 154 17.89 3.64 3.08
N SER A 155 18.90 3.80 2.23
CA SER A 155 20.30 3.86 2.66
C SER A 155 20.53 5.02 3.64
N ASN A 156 21.03 4.69 4.84
CA ASN A 156 21.28 5.62 5.95
C ASN A 156 20.05 6.45 6.36
N ASN A 157 18.92 5.78 6.54
CA ASN A 157 17.63 6.42 6.74
C ASN A 157 16.76 5.70 7.80
N ASN A 158 15.72 6.35 8.31
CA ASN A 158 14.76 5.73 9.24
C ASN A 158 13.40 5.51 8.55
N ILE A 159 12.59 4.58 9.07
CA ILE A 159 11.30 4.19 8.46
C ILE A 159 10.47 5.41 8.07
N ALA A 160 10.29 6.38 8.97
CA ALA A 160 9.47 7.56 8.70
C ALA A 160 9.97 8.39 7.51
N ARG A 161 11.29 8.63 7.41
CA ARG A 161 11.86 9.41 6.30
C ARG A 161 11.86 8.62 4.99
N ILE A 162 12.02 7.30 5.03
CA ILE A 162 11.87 6.43 3.86
C ILE A 162 10.44 6.49 3.36
N THR A 163 9.45 6.36 4.25
CA THR A 163 8.05 6.44 3.84
C THR A 163 7.72 7.76 3.16
N GLY A 164 8.18 8.88 3.72
CA GLY A 164 8.00 10.18 3.08
C GLY A 164 8.72 10.32 1.73
N MET A 165 9.89 9.69 1.55
CA MET A 165 10.59 9.69 0.26
C MET A 165 9.83 8.87 -0.79
N VAL A 166 9.34 7.68 -0.43
CA VAL A 166 8.53 6.83 -1.31
C VAL A 166 7.21 7.51 -1.67
N GLU A 167 6.53 8.15 -0.71
CA GLU A 167 5.32 8.92 -0.97
C GLU A 167 5.55 10.04 -1.98
N ARG A 168 6.62 10.84 -1.82
CA ARG A 168 6.98 11.90 -2.77
C ARG A 168 7.35 11.37 -4.15
N LEU A 169 8.06 10.24 -4.21
CA LEU A 169 8.39 9.55 -5.46
C LEU A 169 7.11 9.19 -6.22
N CYS A 170 6.17 8.51 -5.56
CA CYS A 170 4.90 8.13 -6.17
C CYS A 170 4.06 9.35 -6.54
N GLN A 171 4.03 10.41 -5.73
CA GLN A 171 3.30 11.63 -6.05
C GLN A 171 3.87 12.34 -7.29
N ALA A 172 5.19 12.38 -7.43
CA ALA A 172 5.85 13.09 -8.52
C ALA A 172 5.83 12.33 -9.85
N PHE A 173 5.94 11.00 -9.81
CA PHE A 173 6.17 10.17 -11.00
C PHE A 173 5.15 9.03 -11.18
N GLY A 174 4.35 8.75 -10.15
CA GLY A 174 3.35 7.69 -10.18
C GLY A 174 2.01 8.16 -10.73
N PRO A 175 1.26 7.28 -11.42
CA PRO A 175 -0.07 7.62 -11.93
C PRO A 175 -1.02 7.92 -10.76
N ARG A 176 -1.80 9.00 -10.84
CA ARG A 176 -2.87 9.28 -9.87
C ARG A 176 -3.94 8.20 -9.97
N LEU A 177 -4.25 7.52 -8.87
CA LEU A 177 -5.26 6.44 -8.82
C LEU A 177 -6.62 6.97 -8.39
N ILE A 178 -6.68 7.55 -7.19
CA ILE A 178 -7.90 8.07 -6.59
C ILE A 178 -7.53 9.05 -5.46
N GLN A 179 -8.46 9.92 -5.11
CA GLN A 179 -8.38 10.74 -3.90
C GLN A 179 -9.44 10.27 -2.90
N LEU A 180 -8.99 9.97 -1.68
CA LEU A 180 -9.85 9.66 -0.55
C LEU A 180 -9.67 10.71 0.53
N ASP A 181 -10.76 11.38 0.92
CA ASP A 181 -10.70 12.58 1.76
C ASP A 181 -9.69 13.60 1.18
N ASP A 182 -8.70 14.02 1.97
CA ASP A 182 -7.62 14.93 1.55
C ASP A 182 -6.37 14.20 1.03
N ILE A 183 -6.42 12.87 0.88
CA ILE A 183 -5.26 12.03 0.53
C ILE A 183 -5.39 11.55 -0.91
N THR A 184 -4.43 11.94 -1.75
CA THR A 184 -4.31 11.42 -3.12
C THR A 184 -3.38 10.21 -3.14
N TYR A 185 -3.89 9.08 -3.59
CA TYR A 185 -3.11 7.86 -3.80
C TYR A 185 -2.59 7.82 -5.24
N HIS A 186 -1.30 7.48 -5.35
CA HIS A 186 -0.60 7.30 -6.63
C HIS A 186 -0.07 5.87 -6.73
N GLY A 187 -0.05 5.28 -7.93
CA GLY A 187 0.65 4.03 -8.21
C GLY A 187 2.16 4.20 -8.08
N PHE A 188 2.90 3.08 -8.07
CA PHE A 188 4.35 3.16 -8.14
C PHE A 188 4.78 3.59 -9.56
N PRO A 189 5.80 4.43 -9.73
CA PRO A 189 6.26 4.82 -11.06
C PRO A 189 6.78 3.62 -11.86
N SER A 190 6.49 3.55 -13.16
CA SER A 190 7.05 2.52 -14.02
C SER A 190 8.55 2.73 -14.27
N LEU A 191 9.24 1.69 -14.70
CA LEU A 191 10.67 1.76 -15.04
C LEU A 191 10.96 2.80 -16.12
N GLU A 192 10.10 2.93 -17.12
CA GLU A 192 10.25 3.91 -18.20
C GLU A 192 10.20 5.35 -17.65
N VAL A 193 9.31 5.61 -16.70
CA VAL A 193 9.21 6.92 -16.04
C VAL A 193 10.43 7.20 -15.19
N LEU A 194 10.91 6.21 -14.43
CA LEU A 194 12.10 6.33 -13.58
C LEU A 194 13.38 6.54 -14.40
N ALA A 195 13.50 5.88 -15.56
CA ALA A 195 14.63 6.02 -16.48
C ALA A 195 14.63 7.34 -17.27
N GLY A 196 13.47 7.98 -17.44
CA GLY A 196 13.26 9.17 -18.27
C GLY A 196 13.94 10.48 -17.83
N GLY A 197 14.87 10.45 -16.86
CA GLY A 197 15.83 11.53 -16.64
C GLY A 197 15.37 12.71 -15.77
N ARG A 198 14.32 12.58 -14.95
CA ARG A 198 13.94 13.60 -13.94
C ARG A 198 14.05 13.14 -12.49
N LEU A 199 14.82 12.08 -12.23
CA LEU A 199 15.03 11.55 -10.87
C LEU A 199 15.91 12.46 -9.96
N HIS A 200 16.34 13.63 -10.45
CA HIS A 200 17.08 14.63 -9.67
C HIS A 200 16.26 15.23 -8.50
N LEU A 201 14.94 14.99 -8.45
CA LEU A 201 14.04 15.47 -7.39
C LEU A 201 14.11 14.69 -6.06
N LEU A 202 14.90 13.61 -5.99
CA LEU A 202 15.02 12.79 -4.77
C LEU A 202 16.23 13.17 -3.91
N ASP A 203 17.03 14.16 -4.31
CA ASP A 203 17.99 14.73 -3.38
C ASP A 203 17.20 15.39 -2.22
N GLY A 204 17.63 15.16 -0.99
CA GLY A 204 16.91 15.59 0.21
C GLY A 204 16.89 17.12 0.42
N SER A 205 17.22 17.93 -0.59
CA SER A 205 17.09 19.38 -0.52
C SER A 205 15.76 19.78 -1.15
N GLY A 206 14.82 20.28 -0.34
CA GLY A 206 13.53 20.75 -0.82
C GLY A 206 13.65 22.00 -1.69
N GLN A 207 14.13 21.88 -2.92
CA GLN A 207 14.24 23.00 -3.85
C GLN A 207 13.45 22.70 -5.13
N ALA A 208 12.35 23.44 -5.30
CA ALA A 208 11.54 23.47 -6.52
C ALA A 208 12.43 23.81 -7.74
N PRO A 209 12.06 23.36 -8.96
CA PRO A 209 12.90 23.52 -10.15
C PRO A 209 12.90 24.99 -10.61
N GLY A 210 13.81 25.78 -10.03
CA GLY A 210 14.08 27.15 -10.40
C GLY A 210 15.22 27.23 -11.40
N ARG A 211 14.88 27.57 -12.66
CA ARG A 211 15.74 28.16 -13.70
C ARG A 211 17.04 27.41 -14.05
N ALA A 212 17.06 26.91 -15.28
CA ALA A 212 18.26 26.62 -16.04
C ALA A 212 19.33 27.72 -15.85
N ARG A 213 20.44 27.38 -15.20
CA ARG A 213 21.69 28.14 -15.26
C ARG A 213 22.72 27.28 -15.98
N GLY A 214 23.37 27.90 -16.96
CA GLY A 214 24.18 27.26 -17.97
C GLY A 214 25.37 26.49 -17.42
N ARG A 215 25.71 25.40 -18.12
CA ARG A 215 26.99 24.71 -17.99
C ARG A 215 28.13 25.66 -18.36
N PRO A 216 29.19 25.82 -17.55
CA PRO A 216 30.47 26.21 -18.07
C PRO A 216 31.10 24.99 -18.74
N ARG A 217 31.44 25.11 -20.04
CA ARG A 217 32.32 24.17 -20.73
C ARG A 217 33.71 24.30 -20.11
N LEU A 218 34.28 23.19 -19.64
CA LEU A 218 35.70 23.10 -19.33
C LEU A 218 36.30 21.98 -20.17
N ALA A 219 36.79 22.33 -21.34
CA ALA A 219 37.74 21.56 -22.12
C ALA A 219 38.36 22.54 -23.11
N ASP A 220 39.60 22.96 -22.83
CA ASP A 220 40.66 23.12 -23.83
C ASP A 220 41.94 23.60 -23.12
N ARG A 221 42.86 22.66 -22.89
CA ARG A 221 44.29 22.91 -22.97
C ARG A 221 44.94 21.70 -23.64
N PRO A 222 45.64 21.91 -24.75
CA PRO A 222 46.83 21.15 -25.06
C PRO A 222 48.06 22.06 -25.03
N THR A 223 49.11 21.51 -24.40
CA THR A 223 50.57 21.76 -24.54
C THR A 223 51.05 23.11 -25.06
#